data_AF-A0A972HIK9-F1
#
_entry.id   AF-A0A972HIK9-F1
#
_cell.length_a   1.000
_cell.length_b   1.000
_cell.length_c   1.000
_cell.angle_alpha   90.00
_cell.angle_beta   90.00
_cell.angle_gamma   90.00
#
_symmetry.space_group_name_H-M   'P 1'
#
loop_
_entity.id
_entity.type
_entity.pdbx_description
1 polymer ?
#
loop_
_entity_poly.entity_id
_entity_poly.type
_entity_poly.pdbx_seq_one_letter_code
_entity_poly.pdbx_strand_id
1 'polypeptide(L)'
;ADDSFSPTYLRNATAYGSSSRLRGDLVVNNLTGFAYTTGKVFLKSDGTSWRPLVHIEDISRAFLALMEAPRDVVHNEPFNVGMTTENYQIRDVAKMVEEIVPDSVVTLADEAFNDIRNYRVSCDKIARLVPGFKPQWTVRRGIEELLADYQRVGLTLEQLEGNRFMRVKTIGRLLESDKLDADLRWSTSK
;
A
#
# COMPACT_ATOMS: atom_id res chain seq x y z
N ALA A 1 -27.06 -3.49 12.82
CA ALA A 1 -27.50 -3.11 11.47
C ALA A 1 -29.02 -3.22 11.44
N ASP A 2 -29.70 -2.22 10.90
CA ASP A 2 -31.17 -2.12 10.83
C ASP A 2 -31.59 -1.42 9.52
N ASP A 3 -32.88 -1.21 9.29
CA ASP A 3 -33.40 -0.62 8.05
C ASP A 3 -32.84 0.78 7.74
N SER A 4 -32.42 1.55 8.75
CA SER A 4 -31.83 2.88 8.60
C SER A 4 -30.30 2.88 8.54
N PHE A 5 -29.66 1.78 8.96
CA PHE A 5 -28.20 1.67 9.02
C PHE A 5 -27.68 0.41 8.31
N SER A 6 -27.00 0.61 7.18
CA SER A 6 -26.42 -0.45 6.34
C SER A 6 -24.89 -0.43 6.35
N PRO A 7 -24.23 -1.24 7.19
CA PRO A 7 -22.78 -1.35 7.14
C PRO A 7 -22.33 -2.19 5.95
N THR A 8 -21.15 -1.89 5.41
CA THR A 8 -20.44 -2.72 4.42
C THR A 8 -18.96 -2.76 4.79
N TYR A 9 -18.35 -3.94 4.79
CA TYR A 9 -17.00 -4.13 5.34
C TYR A 9 -15.96 -4.25 4.23
N LEU A 10 -15.15 -3.21 4.03
CA LEU A 10 -14.04 -3.23 3.07
C LEU A 10 -12.79 -3.83 3.72
N ARG A 11 -12.29 -4.92 3.15
CA ARG A 11 -11.05 -5.60 3.53
C ARG A 11 -10.02 -5.36 2.44
N ASN A 12 -9.36 -4.21 2.52
CA ASN A 12 -8.36 -3.83 1.52
C ASN A 12 -7.19 -4.80 1.52
N ALA A 13 -6.72 -5.15 0.33
CA ALA A 13 -5.40 -5.76 0.15
C ALA A 13 -4.28 -4.79 0.60
N THR A 14 -3.02 -5.20 0.46
CA THR A 14 -1.89 -4.35 0.86
C THR A 14 -1.85 -3.11 -0.04
N ALA A 15 -2.09 -1.95 0.55
CA ALA A 15 -2.14 -0.69 -0.19
C ALA A 15 -0.76 -0.32 -0.77
N TYR A 16 -0.78 0.40 -1.90
CA TYR A 16 0.36 1.12 -2.47
C TYR A 16 -0.14 2.29 -3.35
N GLY A 17 0.79 3.07 -3.90
CA GLY A 17 0.47 4.11 -4.88
C GLY A 17 0.76 5.53 -4.41
N SER A 18 0.64 6.48 -5.34
CA SER A 18 0.86 7.90 -5.06
C SER A 18 -0.27 8.49 -4.21
N SER A 19 0.10 9.37 -3.27
CA SER A 19 -0.85 10.03 -2.38
C SER A 19 -0.27 11.32 -1.82
N SER A 20 -1.15 12.29 -1.54
CA SER A 20 -0.81 13.49 -0.77
C SER A 20 -0.26 13.18 0.63
N ARG A 21 -0.53 11.98 1.15
CA ARG A 21 0.05 11.41 2.38
C ARG A 21 0.73 10.08 2.10
N LEU A 22 1.70 10.11 1.18
CA LEU A 22 2.50 8.95 0.80
C LEU A 22 3.04 8.19 2.02
N ARG A 23 2.90 6.87 1.99
CA ARG A 23 3.52 5.94 2.94
C ARG A 23 4.72 5.29 2.26
N GLY A 24 5.92 5.78 2.57
CA GLY A 24 7.17 5.30 1.98
C GLY A 24 7.61 3.94 2.51
N ASP A 25 6.97 3.45 3.56
CA ASP A 25 7.19 2.13 4.18
C ASP A 25 6.30 1.01 3.61
N LEU A 26 5.43 1.32 2.63
CA LEU A 26 4.67 0.29 1.89
C LEU A 26 5.57 -0.36 0.84
N VAL A 27 5.41 -1.67 0.62
CA VAL A 27 6.41 -2.45 -0.12
C VAL A 27 6.68 -1.92 -1.53
N VAL A 28 5.66 -1.65 -2.35
CA VAL A 28 5.86 -1.13 -3.71
C VAL A 28 6.46 0.28 -3.66
N ASN A 29 5.89 1.18 -2.85
CA ASN A 29 6.39 2.55 -2.68
C ASN A 29 7.86 2.58 -2.23
N ASN A 30 8.24 1.70 -1.30
CA ASN A 30 9.59 1.59 -0.75
C ASN A 30 10.56 1.05 -1.79
N LEU A 31 10.26 -0.08 -2.43
CA LEU A 31 11.12 -0.70 -3.42
C LEU A 31 11.37 0.24 -4.61
N THR A 32 10.32 0.87 -5.15
CA THR A 32 10.45 1.85 -6.23
C THR A 32 11.25 3.09 -5.79
N GLY A 33 11.02 3.57 -4.56
CA GLY A 33 11.72 4.73 -4.02
C GLY A 33 13.22 4.47 -3.81
N PHE A 34 13.57 3.31 -3.26
CA PHE A 34 14.96 2.89 -3.09
C PHE A 34 15.66 2.69 -4.44
N ALA A 35 14.98 2.03 -5.39
CA ALA A 35 15.51 1.83 -6.73
C ALA A 35 15.83 3.18 -7.39
N TYR A 36 14.89 4.13 -7.32
CA TYR A 36 15.07 5.47 -7.88
C TYR A 36 16.19 6.27 -7.21
N THR A 37 16.26 6.23 -5.88
CA THR A 37 17.19 7.10 -5.12
C THR A 37 18.58 6.52 -4.95
N THR A 38 18.77 5.21 -5.14
CA THR A 38 20.03 4.52 -4.83
C THR A 38 20.52 3.56 -5.92
N GLY A 39 19.71 3.27 -6.95
CA GLY A 39 19.98 2.20 -7.90
C GLY A 39 19.83 0.80 -7.31
N LYS A 40 19.25 0.65 -6.11
CA LYS A 40 19.06 -0.65 -5.45
C LYS A 40 17.59 -0.92 -5.17
N VAL A 41 17.07 -2.02 -5.68
CA VAL A 41 15.78 -2.56 -5.25
C VAL A 41 16.01 -3.36 -3.97
N PHE A 42 15.97 -2.67 -2.83
CA PHE A 42 16.48 -3.20 -1.55
C PHE A 42 15.46 -4.09 -0.82
N LEU A 43 15.63 -5.41 -0.91
CA LEU A 43 14.83 -6.40 -0.21
C LEU A 43 15.36 -6.64 1.22
N LYS A 44 14.53 -6.31 2.21
CA LYS A 44 14.83 -6.57 3.63
C LYS A 44 14.48 -7.97 4.11
N SER A 45 13.72 -8.73 3.31
CA SER A 45 13.34 -10.13 3.57
C SER A 45 13.74 -11.02 2.40
N ASP A 46 13.60 -12.35 2.56
CA ASP A 46 13.89 -13.35 1.53
C ASP A 46 13.01 -13.27 0.25
N GLY A 47 12.05 -12.34 0.24
CA GLY A 47 11.15 -12.07 -0.87
C GLY A 47 10.17 -13.21 -1.21
N THR A 48 10.09 -14.28 -0.40
CA THR A 48 9.22 -15.45 -0.67
C THR A 48 7.75 -15.19 -0.33
N SER A 49 7.49 -14.25 0.58
CA SER A 49 6.15 -13.97 1.09
C SER A 49 5.19 -13.49 0.00
N TRP A 50 3.96 -14.00 0.02
CA TRP A 50 2.87 -13.54 -0.83
C TRP A 50 2.17 -12.31 -0.25
N ARG A 51 1.83 -11.37 -1.12
CA ARG A 51 1.01 -10.20 -0.84
C ARG A 51 -0.04 -9.99 -1.91
N PRO A 52 -1.32 -9.82 -1.54
CA PRO A 52 -2.27 -9.13 -2.39
C PRO A 52 -1.95 -7.63 -2.36
N LEU A 53 -1.91 -6.99 -3.51
CA LEU A 53 -1.59 -5.56 -3.67
C LEU A 53 -2.78 -4.81 -4.29
N VAL A 54 -3.07 -3.61 -3.79
CA VAL A 54 -4.12 -2.75 -4.35
C VAL A 54 -3.70 -1.29 -4.33
N HIS A 55 -3.95 -0.59 -5.44
CA HIS A 55 -3.63 0.83 -5.54
C HIS A 55 -4.59 1.68 -4.70
N ILE A 56 -4.10 2.77 -4.12
CA ILE A 56 -4.90 3.67 -3.30
C ILE A 56 -6.08 4.30 -4.06
N GLU A 57 -5.92 4.55 -5.36
CA GLU A 57 -7.02 5.02 -6.19
C GLU A 57 -8.10 3.94 -6.37
N ASP A 58 -7.71 2.66 -6.52
CA ASP A 58 -8.68 1.56 -6.62
C ASP A 58 -9.39 1.31 -5.29
N ILE A 59 -8.71 1.51 -4.16
CA ILE A 59 -9.39 1.56 -2.84
C ILE A 59 -10.46 2.66 -2.85
N SER A 60 -10.11 3.85 -3.34
CA SER A 60 -11.05 4.98 -3.42
C SER A 60 -12.24 4.70 -4.35
N ARG A 61 -11.98 4.08 -5.51
CA ARG A 61 -13.02 3.62 -6.45
C ARG A 61 -13.93 2.56 -5.82
N ALA A 62 -13.41 1.68 -4.98
CA ALA A 62 -14.22 0.69 -4.26
C ALA A 62 -15.19 1.37 -3.28
N PHE A 63 -14.75 2.40 -2.56
CA PHE A 63 -15.67 3.18 -1.71
C PHE A 63 -16.81 3.79 -2.53
N LEU A 64 -16.50 4.45 -3.65
CA LEU A 64 -17.52 5.04 -4.53
C LEU A 64 -18.50 3.97 -5.04
N ALA A 65 -17.98 2.88 -5.60
CA ALA A 65 -18.79 1.81 -6.15
C ALA A 65 -19.70 1.13 -5.10
N LEU A 66 -19.22 0.94 -3.88
CA LEU A 66 -20.00 0.33 -2.80
C LEU A 66 -21.06 1.27 -2.23
N MET A 67 -20.83 2.59 -2.25
CA MET A 67 -21.86 3.58 -1.87
C MET A 67 -23.00 3.64 -2.88
N GLU A 68 -22.73 3.39 -4.16
CA GLU A 68 -23.72 3.40 -5.24
C GLU A 68 -24.40 2.04 -5.45
N ALA A 69 -23.84 0.97 -4.87
CA ALA A 69 -24.35 -0.38 -5.05
C ALA A 69 -25.73 -0.57 -4.38
N PRO A 70 -26.61 -1.43 -4.93
CA PRO A 70 -27.88 -1.75 -4.30
C PRO A 70 -27.68 -2.27 -2.88
N ARG A 71 -28.48 -1.76 -1.93
CA ARG A 71 -28.36 -2.09 -0.51
C ARG A 71 -28.44 -3.60 -0.26
N ASP A 72 -29.37 -4.28 -0.90
CA ASP A 72 -29.57 -5.74 -0.80
C ASP A 72 -28.34 -6.55 -1.24
N VAL A 73 -27.44 -5.95 -2.04
CA VAL A 73 -26.19 -6.56 -2.47
C VAL A 73 -25.05 -6.35 -1.47
N VAL A 74 -25.02 -5.21 -0.76
CA VAL A 74 -23.86 -4.79 0.06
C VAL A 74 -24.13 -4.73 1.56
N HIS A 75 -25.38 -4.82 1.99
CA HIS A 75 -25.77 -4.73 3.40
C HIS A 75 -25.18 -5.85 4.22
N ASN A 76 -24.40 -5.47 5.24
CA ASN A 76 -23.73 -6.37 6.16
C ASN A 76 -22.76 -7.36 5.48
N GLU A 77 -22.28 -7.03 4.28
CA GLU A 77 -21.41 -7.91 3.49
C GLU A 77 -19.94 -7.48 3.57
N PRO A 78 -19.00 -8.45 3.75
CA PRO A 78 -17.59 -8.19 3.61
C PRO A 78 -17.12 -8.31 2.16
N PHE A 79 -16.28 -7.38 1.72
CA PHE A 79 -15.65 -7.39 0.41
C PHE A 79 -14.14 -7.24 0.55
N ASN A 80 -13.40 -8.21 0.00
CA ASN A 80 -11.97 -8.01 -0.24
C ASN A 80 -11.82 -7.03 -1.41
N VAL A 81 -11.00 -6.01 -1.23
CA VAL A 81 -10.83 -4.93 -2.21
C VAL A 81 -9.47 -5.06 -2.89
N GLY A 82 -9.52 -5.17 -4.21
CA GLY A 82 -8.37 -5.40 -5.10
C GLY A 82 -8.78 -6.24 -6.31
N MET A 83 -7.78 -6.82 -6.98
CA MET A 83 -7.96 -7.77 -8.06
C MET A 83 -7.32 -9.10 -7.67
N THR A 84 -8.00 -10.23 -7.91
CA THR A 84 -7.46 -11.56 -7.60
C THR A 84 -6.14 -11.84 -8.32
N THR A 85 -5.94 -11.25 -9.49
CA THR A 85 -4.69 -11.36 -10.27
C THR A 85 -3.52 -10.60 -9.66
N GLU A 86 -3.76 -9.62 -8.77
CA GLU A 86 -2.74 -8.78 -8.17
C GLU A 86 -2.22 -9.37 -6.84
N ASN A 87 -2.00 -10.69 -6.84
CA ASN A 87 -1.31 -11.41 -5.76
C ASN A 87 0.11 -11.77 -6.26
N TYR A 88 1.14 -11.33 -5.53
CA TYR A 88 2.54 -11.51 -5.93
C TYR A 88 3.40 -12.00 -4.78
N GLN A 89 4.49 -12.70 -5.11
CA GLN A 89 5.61 -12.78 -4.18
C GLN A 89 6.38 -11.46 -4.20
N ILE A 90 6.94 -11.05 -3.06
CA ILE A 90 7.70 -9.80 -2.99
C ILE A 90 8.92 -9.79 -3.92
N ARG A 91 9.55 -10.94 -4.18
CA ARG A 91 10.63 -11.07 -5.18
C ARG A 91 10.16 -10.72 -6.60
N ASP A 92 8.91 -11.01 -6.95
CA ASP A 92 8.38 -10.72 -8.29
C ASP A 92 8.09 -9.22 -8.42
N VAL A 93 7.63 -8.59 -7.34
CA VAL A 93 7.52 -7.12 -7.25
C VAL A 93 8.90 -6.47 -7.40
N ALA A 94 9.92 -6.98 -6.72
CA ALA A 94 11.27 -6.44 -6.83
C ALA A 94 11.82 -6.53 -8.27
N LYS A 95 11.61 -7.65 -8.96
CA LYS A 95 11.97 -7.81 -10.37
C LYS A 95 11.21 -6.83 -11.27
N MET A 96 9.90 -6.67 -11.06
CA MET A 96 9.12 -5.67 -11.81
C MET A 96 9.67 -4.25 -11.60
N VAL A 97 10.10 -3.91 -10.37
CA VAL A 97 10.74 -2.62 -10.10
C VAL A 97 12.08 -2.50 -10.83
N GLU A 98 12.93 -3.54 -10.78
CA GLU A 98 14.23 -3.58 -11.49
C GLU A 98 14.06 -3.38 -13.00
N GLU A 99 13.05 -4.00 -13.60
CA GLU A 99 12.73 -3.86 -15.03
C GLU A 99 12.26 -2.44 -15.42
N ILE A 100 11.58 -1.72 -14.52
CA ILE A 100 10.94 -0.43 -14.81
C ILE A 100 11.86 0.74 -14.44
N VAL A 101 12.62 0.62 -13.35
CA VAL A 101 13.49 1.68 -12.86
C VAL A 101 14.88 1.53 -13.48
N PRO A 102 15.32 2.48 -14.33
CA PRO A 102 16.61 2.39 -15.01
C PRO A 102 17.78 2.29 -14.03
N ASP A 103 18.81 1.54 -14.44
CA ASP A 103 20.08 1.39 -13.71
C ASP A 103 19.93 0.86 -12.28
N SER A 104 18.81 0.20 -11.97
CA SER A 104 18.57 -0.41 -10.67
C SER A 104 18.87 -1.91 -10.67
N VAL A 105 19.25 -2.44 -9.51
CA VAL A 105 19.51 -3.88 -9.33
C VAL A 105 18.87 -4.40 -8.04
N VAL A 106 18.30 -5.60 -8.08
CA VAL A 106 17.80 -6.27 -6.89
C VAL A 106 18.93 -6.61 -5.94
N THR A 107 18.84 -6.14 -4.71
CA THR A 107 19.79 -6.45 -3.64
C THR A 107 19.04 -6.99 -2.42
N LEU A 108 19.68 -7.90 -1.69
CA LEU A 108 19.15 -8.49 -0.46
C LEU A 108 19.95 -7.94 0.72
N ALA A 109 19.28 -7.68 1.84
CA ALA A 109 19.95 -7.40 3.09
C ALA A 109 20.72 -8.64 3.58
N ASP A 110 21.89 -8.45 4.19
CA ASP A 110 22.71 -9.53 4.74
C ASP A 110 21.96 -10.35 5.81
N GLU A 111 21.04 -9.70 6.54
CA GLU A 111 20.17 -10.29 7.56
C GLU A 111 18.74 -10.53 7.04
N ALA A 112 18.59 -10.84 5.75
CA ALA A 112 17.27 -11.09 5.15
C ALA A 112 16.52 -12.20 5.91
N PHE A 113 15.42 -11.81 6.57
CA PHE A 113 14.60 -12.71 7.36
C PHE A 113 13.43 -13.29 6.55
N ASN A 114 12.85 -14.39 7.02
CA ASN A 114 11.60 -14.92 6.49
C ASN A 114 10.41 -14.08 6.99
N ASP A 115 9.76 -13.35 6.08
CA ASP A 115 8.57 -12.56 6.42
C ASP A 115 7.36 -13.49 6.62
N ILE A 116 7.02 -13.73 7.89
CA ILE A 116 5.93 -14.64 8.30
C ILE A 116 4.55 -14.21 7.81
N ARG A 117 4.36 -12.92 7.48
CA ARG A 117 3.11 -12.47 6.88
C ARG A 117 3.13 -13.07 5.48
N ASN A 118 2.24 -14.00 5.17
CA ASN A 118 2.23 -14.70 3.89
C ASN A 118 0.81 -15.13 3.53
N TYR A 119 0.17 -14.45 2.59
CA TYR A 119 -1.23 -14.70 2.28
C TYR A 119 -1.58 -14.25 0.87
N ARG A 120 -2.66 -14.84 0.35
CA ARG A 120 -3.30 -14.47 -0.93
C ARG A 120 -4.77 -14.25 -0.68
N VAL A 121 -5.39 -13.39 -1.47
CA VAL A 121 -6.79 -13.00 -1.30
C VAL A 121 -7.51 -13.08 -2.64
N SER A 122 -8.67 -13.75 -2.65
CA SER A 122 -9.63 -13.63 -3.75
C SER A 122 -10.49 -12.38 -3.55
N CYS A 123 -10.57 -11.59 -4.60
CA CYS A 123 -11.44 -10.41 -4.71
C CYS A 123 -12.63 -10.68 -5.66
N ASP A 124 -12.92 -11.94 -5.97
CA ASP A 124 -13.93 -12.31 -6.97
C ASP A 124 -15.35 -11.87 -6.56
N LYS A 125 -15.60 -11.77 -5.24
CA LYS A 125 -16.90 -11.32 -4.73
C LYS A 125 -17.21 -9.89 -5.12
N ILE A 126 -16.29 -8.94 -4.93
CA ILE A 126 -16.54 -7.53 -5.30
C ILE A 126 -16.64 -7.39 -6.82
N ALA A 127 -15.80 -8.11 -7.57
CA ALA A 127 -15.85 -8.13 -9.03
C ALA A 127 -17.19 -8.66 -9.57
N ARG A 128 -17.77 -9.69 -8.94
CA ARG A 128 -19.05 -10.28 -9.35
C ARG A 128 -20.25 -9.45 -8.94
N LEU A 129 -20.27 -8.97 -7.69
CA LEU A 129 -21.47 -8.38 -7.09
C LEU A 129 -21.56 -6.86 -7.26
N VAL A 130 -20.45 -6.19 -7.56
CA VAL A 130 -20.39 -4.72 -7.63
C VAL A 130 -19.85 -4.30 -9.00
N PRO A 131 -20.66 -4.32 -10.09
CA PRO A 131 -20.20 -3.99 -11.44
C PRO A 131 -19.65 -2.56 -11.61
N GLY A 132 -20.01 -1.66 -10.69
CA GLY A 132 -19.44 -0.30 -10.61
C GLY A 132 -17.98 -0.28 -10.16
N PHE A 133 -17.50 -1.31 -9.47
CA PHE A 133 -16.10 -1.41 -9.08
C PHE A 133 -15.26 -1.85 -10.28
N LYS A 134 -14.61 -0.87 -10.90
CA LYS A 134 -13.75 -1.05 -12.08
C LYS A 134 -12.31 -0.66 -11.72
N PRO A 135 -11.55 -1.55 -11.07
CA PRO A 135 -10.15 -1.26 -10.75
C PRO A 135 -9.35 -1.00 -12.02
N GLN A 136 -8.43 -0.06 -11.98
CA GLN A 136 -7.65 0.39 -13.15
C GLN A 136 -6.16 0.05 -13.02
N TRP A 137 -5.70 -0.28 -11.82
CA TRP A 137 -4.27 -0.33 -11.52
C TRP A 137 -3.75 -1.75 -11.40
N THR A 138 -2.66 -2.01 -12.12
CA THR A 138 -1.77 -3.15 -11.86
C THR A 138 -0.54 -2.67 -11.12
N VAL A 139 0.14 -3.56 -10.40
CA VAL A 139 1.39 -3.24 -9.70
C VAL A 139 2.42 -2.62 -10.65
N ARG A 140 2.55 -3.13 -11.87
CA ARG A 140 3.42 -2.55 -12.90
C ARG A 140 3.07 -1.08 -13.20
N ARG A 141 1.80 -0.79 -13.49
CA ARG A 141 1.34 0.60 -13.77
C ARG A 141 1.58 1.53 -12.60
N GLY A 142 1.38 1.07 -11.37
CA GLY A 142 1.63 1.93 -10.21
C GLY A 142 3.11 2.07 -9.85
N ILE A 143 3.98 1.13 -10.23
CA ILE A 143 5.43 1.36 -10.19
C ILE A 143 5.82 2.49 -11.16
N GLU A 144 5.26 2.48 -12.38
CA GLU A 144 5.47 3.55 -13.38
C GLU A 144 4.96 4.91 -12.86
N GLU A 145 3.78 4.96 -12.23
CA GLU A 145 3.24 6.17 -11.60
C GLU A 145 4.17 6.69 -10.49
N LEU A 146 4.56 5.82 -9.56
CA LEU A 146 5.43 6.19 -8.45
C LEU A 146 6.78 6.71 -8.95
N LEU A 147 7.38 6.06 -9.94
CA LEU A 147 8.64 6.50 -10.54
C LEU A 147 8.50 7.89 -11.16
N ALA A 148 7.45 8.12 -11.97
CA ALA A 148 7.19 9.42 -12.58
C ALA A 148 7.00 10.52 -11.52
N ASP A 149 6.28 10.20 -10.44
CA ASP A 149 6.08 11.14 -9.33
C ASP A 149 7.35 11.44 -8.56
N TYR A 150 8.16 10.42 -8.25
CA TYR A 150 9.44 10.59 -7.56
C TYR A 150 10.43 11.42 -8.39
N GLN A 151 10.47 11.20 -9.71
CA GLN A 151 11.26 12.01 -10.64
C GLN A 151 10.78 13.46 -10.67
N ARG A 152 9.47 13.67 -10.79
CA ARG A 152 8.85 15.00 -10.85
C ARG A 152 9.14 15.85 -9.61
N VAL A 153 9.14 15.23 -8.43
CA VAL A 153 9.40 15.94 -7.16
C VAL A 153 10.86 15.95 -6.74
N GLY A 154 11.72 15.20 -7.44
CA GLY A 154 13.12 15.02 -7.08
C GLY A 154 13.28 14.36 -5.71
N LEU A 155 12.58 13.25 -5.47
CA LEU A 155 12.63 12.53 -4.21
C LEU A 155 14.08 12.16 -3.86
N THR A 156 14.52 12.44 -2.63
CA THR A 156 15.83 12.01 -2.13
C THR A 156 15.70 10.82 -1.17
N LEU A 157 16.79 10.06 -0.99
CA LEU A 157 16.82 8.97 -0.01
C LEU A 157 16.51 9.48 1.42
N GLU A 158 17.08 10.64 1.78
CA GLU A 158 16.82 11.28 3.08
C GLU A 158 15.33 11.58 3.28
N GLN A 159 14.63 12.04 2.24
CA GLN A 159 13.20 12.28 2.31
C GLN A 159 12.40 10.97 2.45
N LEU A 160 12.76 9.95 1.66
CA LEU A 160 12.11 8.63 1.67
C LEU A 160 12.20 7.96 3.04
N GLU A 161 13.40 7.94 3.63
CA GLU A 161 13.65 7.32 4.93
C GLU A 161 13.36 8.26 6.11
N GLY A 162 13.16 9.55 5.84
CA GLY A 162 12.83 10.55 6.84
C GLY A 162 11.45 10.36 7.46
N ASN A 163 11.16 11.19 8.45
CA ASN A 163 9.90 11.10 9.21
C ASN A 163 8.68 11.37 8.33
N ARG A 164 8.84 12.12 7.23
CA ARG A 164 7.74 12.57 6.37
C ARG A 164 6.92 11.42 5.80
N PHE A 165 7.57 10.32 5.39
CA PHE A 165 6.91 9.19 4.74
C PHE A 165 6.92 7.91 5.58
N MET A 166 7.62 7.92 6.72
CA MET A 166 7.71 6.80 7.65
C MET A 166 6.82 7.05 8.86
N ARG A 167 5.61 6.46 8.87
CA ARG A 167 4.61 6.70 9.92
C ARG A 167 5.13 6.38 11.32
N VAL A 168 5.81 5.24 11.48
CA VAL A 168 6.35 4.81 12.79
C VAL A 168 7.38 5.83 13.31
N LYS A 169 8.26 6.34 12.45
CA LYS A 169 9.23 7.38 12.85
C LYS A 169 8.55 8.69 13.26
N THR A 170 7.49 9.09 12.54
CA THR A 170 6.68 10.24 12.93
C THR A 170 6.03 10.04 14.30
N ILE A 171 5.46 8.86 14.58
CA ILE A 171 4.87 8.56 15.89
C ILE A 171 5.94 8.59 16.98
N GLY A 172 7.08 7.93 16.76
CA GLY A 172 8.20 7.93 17.71
C GLY A 172 8.66 9.34 18.08
N ARG A 173 8.89 10.20 17.09
CA ARG A 173 9.25 11.61 17.33
C ARG A 173 8.18 12.36 18.13
N LEU A 174 6.90 12.11 17.86
CA LEU A 174 5.82 12.78 18.59
C LEU A 174 5.75 12.35 20.05
N LEU A 175 6.01 11.06 20.34
CA LEU A 175 6.18 10.53 21.70
C LEU A 175 7.40 11.13 22.39
N GLU A 176 8.57 11.12 21.73
CA GLU A 176 9.83 11.68 22.26
C GLU A 176 9.75 13.19 22.55
N SER A 177 8.86 13.90 21.85
CA SER A 177 8.61 15.33 22.05
C SER A 177 7.44 15.64 22.99
N ASP A 178 6.91 14.63 23.69
CA ASP A 178 5.76 14.70 24.61
C ASP A 178 4.49 15.28 23.98
N LYS A 179 4.39 15.30 22.65
CA LYS A 179 3.19 15.73 21.91
C LYS A 179 2.13 14.64 21.88
N LEU A 180 2.55 13.38 21.93
CA LEU A 180 1.68 12.24 22.14
C LEU A 180 2.04 11.57 23.46
N ASP A 181 1.03 11.08 24.17
CA ASP A 181 1.20 10.20 25.34
C ASP A 181 1.39 8.73 24.92
N ALA A 182 1.63 7.86 25.91
CA ALA A 182 1.81 6.41 25.69
C ALA A 182 0.57 5.72 25.08
N ASP A 183 -0.61 6.33 25.19
CA ASP A 183 -1.87 5.87 24.58
C ASP A 183 -2.08 6.44 23.16
N LEU A 184 -1.07 7.12 22.59
CA LEU A 184 -1.11 7.81 21.29
C LEU A 184 -2.16 8.90 21.20
N ARG A 185 -2.52 9.53 22.33
CA ARG A 185 -3.38 10.72 22.36
C ARG A 185 -2.54 11.99 22.38
N TRP A 186 -3.06 13.07 21.80
CA TRP A 186 -2.42 14.38 21.90
C TRP A 186 -2.38 14.82 23.34
N SER A 187 -1.17 15.10 23.84
CA SER A 187 -0.98 15.67 25.17
C SER A 187 -1.68 17.03 25.21
N THR A 188 -2.59 17.21 26.16
CA THR A 188 -3.34 18.48 26.36
C THR A 188 -2.50 19.59 26.98
N SER A 189 -1.18 19.54 26.85
CA SER A 189 -0.28 20.55 27.39
C SER A 189 -0.53 21.89 26.68
N LYS A 190 -1.17 22.81 27.41
CA LYS A 190 -1.34 24.23 27.07
C LYS A 190 0.01 24.93 26.94
#